data_AF-A0A9P1J4A0-F1
#
_entry.id   AF-A0A9P1J4A0-F1
#
_cell.length_a   1.000
_cell.length_b   1.000
_cell.length_c   1.000
_cell.angle_alpha   90.00
_cell.angle_beta   90.00
_cell.angle_gamma   90.00
#
_symmetry.space_group_name_H-M   'P 1'
#
loop_
_entity.id
_entity.type
_entity.pdbx_description
1 polymer ?
#
loop_
_entity_poly.entity_id
_entity_poly.type
_entity_poly.pdbx_seq_one_letter_code
_entity_poly.pdbx_strand_id
1 'polypeptide(L)'
;MLKMSLNGLLQFELLQFGRFFVATLDVFADLLICNYLRDKFEIFSEEGGSHLVYGYFFFTAVSLIVYVFEMIDICKTLKYDEENLFYARLVKSLILVCEEVPLPLILYNLMDYRGGITLAHSFGLLSMIKIVTLAWGFIKFIKMRFFWPCLPLNPKHETRENVRRCFTLTQYRISMVIVNIFHVIALTLCILCVKKARGIQTLGSGGTN
;
A
#
# COMPACT_ATOMS: atom_id res chain seq x y z
N MET A 1 -5.26 -32.11 -9.24
CA MET A 1 -5.72 -31.23 -10.33
C MET A 1 -7.22 -30.99 -10.13
N LEU A 2 -7.60 -29.91 -9.43
CA LEU A 2 -9.01 -29.59 -9.17
C LEU A 2 -9.58 -28.90 -10.42
N LYS A 3 -10.61 -29.50 -11.05
CA LYS A 3 -11.41 -28.83 -12.10
C LYS A 3 -12.09 -27.62 -11.46
N MET A 4 -11.58 -26.42 -11.71
CA MET A 4 -12.31 -25.19 -11.38
C MET A 4 -13.53 -25.11 -12.29
N SER A 5 -14.69 -24.86 -11.70
CA SER A 5 -15.93 -24.53 -12.41
C SER A 5 -15.71 -23.29 -13.30
N LEU A 6 -16.40 -23.18 -14.43
CA LEU A 6 -16.36 -22.02 -15.34
C LEU A 6 -16.59 -20.69 -14.58
N ASN A 7 -17.47 -20.70 -13.57
CA ASN A 7 -17.69 -19.56 -12.69
C ASN A 7 -16.49 -19.24 -11.79
N GLY A 8 -15.74 -20.26 -11.38
CA GLY A 8 -14.50 -20.09 -10.61
C GLY A 8 -13.36 -19.52 -11.44
N LEU A 9 -13.27 -19.89 -12.73
CA LEU A 9 -12.28 -19.34 -13.66
C LEU A 9 -12.56 -17.85 -13.92
N LEU A 10 -13.82 -17.50 -14.21
CA LEU A 10 -14.22 -16.11 -14.44
C LEU A 10 -13.96 -15.22 -13.22
N GLN A 11 -14.26 -15.71 -12.01
CA GLN A 11 -13.97 -14.99 -10.76
C GLN A 11 -12.46 -14.81 -10.52
N PHE A 12 -11.64 -15.80 -10.90
CA PHE A 12 -10.20 -15.72 -10.77
C PHE A 12 -9.59 -14.67 -11.71
N GLU A 13 -9.98 -14.68 -13.00
CA GLU A 13 -9.51 -13.70 -13.96
C GLU A 13 -9.93 -12.27 -13.58
N LEU A 14 -11.18 -12.09 -13.15
CA LEU A 14 -11.68 -10.78 -12.70
C LEU A 14 -10.89 -10.26 -11.50
N LEU A 15 -10.50 -11.14 -10.58
CA LEU A 15 -9.69 -10.78 -9.41
C LEU A 15 -8.27 -10.33 -9.82
N GLN A 16 -7.63 -11.02 -10.77
CA GLN A 16 -6.31 -10.63 -11.26
C GLN A 16 -6.36 -9.32 -12.05
N PHE A 17 -7.41 -9.12 -12.86
CA PHE A 17 -7.64 -7.87 -13.56
C PHE A 17 -7.83 -6.69 -12.59
N GLY A 18 -8.62 -6.89 -11.52
CA GLY A 18 -8.78 -5.90 -10.47
C GLY A 18 -7.46 -5.53 -9.79
N ARG A 19 -6.60 -6.53 -9.50
CA ARG A 19 -5.25 -6.28 -8.95
C ARG A 19 -4.37 -5.46 -9.90
N PHE A 20 -4.36 -5.82 -11.18
CA PHE A 20 -3.62 -5.10 -12.20
C PHE A 20 -4.03 -3.62 -12.26
N PHE A 21 -5.35 -3.38 -12.30
CA PHE A 21 -5.91 -2.04 -12.38
C PHE A 21 -5.56 -1.19 -11.15
N VAL A 22 -5.72 -1.74 -9.94
CA VAL A 22 -5.41 -1.05 -8.69
C VAL A 22 -3.92 -0.72 -8.58
N ALA A 23 -3.02 -1.66 -8.89
CA ALA A 23 -1.57 -1.42 -8.86
C ALA A 23 -1.14 -0.36 -9.88
N THR A 24 -1.76 -0.34 -11.05
CA THR A 24 -1.46 0.66 -12.09
C THR A 24 -1.94 2.06 -11.70
N LEU A 25 -3.12 2.15 -11.08
CA LEU A 25 -3.65 3.42 -10.57
C LEU A 25 -2.76 4.02 -9.47
N ASP A 26 -2.22 3.18 -8.58
CA ASP A 26 -1.35 3.64 -7.50
C ASP A 26 -0.08 4.31 -8.02
N VAL A 27 0.64 3.62 -8.92
CA VAL A 27 1.83 4.16 -9.58
C VAL A 27 1.52 5.43 -10.37
N PHE A 28 0.40 5.46 -11.08
CA PHE A 28 0.00 6.63 -11.84
C PHE A 28 -0.27 7.84 -10.93
N ALA A 29 -0.91 7.61 -9.79
CA ALA A 29 -1.17 8.65 -8.80
C ALA A 29 0.14 9.18 -8.19
N ASP A 30 1.13 8.32 -7.93
CA ASP A 30 2.45 8.74 -7.46
C ASP A 30 3.23 9.54 -8.51
N LEU A 31 3.16 9.15 -9.79
CA LEU A 31 3.76 9.90 -10.89
C LEU A 31 3.11 11.28 -11.09
N LEU A 32 1.78 11.38 -10.94
CA LEU A 32 1.08 12.65 -10.99
C LEU A 32 1.58 13.59 -9.90
N ILE A 33 1.70 13.11 -8.65
CA ILE A 33 2.25 13.93 -7.56
C ILE A 33 3.69 14.33 -7.85
N CYS A 34 4.51 13.44 -8.41
CA CYS A 34 5.87 13.82 -8.82
C CYS A 34 5.87 15.00 -9.80
N ASN A 35 4.98 14.98 -10.79
CA ASN A 35 4.88 16.08 -11.74
C ASN A 35 4.45 17.40 -11.06
N TYR A 36 3.49 17.35 -10.14
CA TYR A 36 3.07 18.52 -9.37
C TYR A 36 4.16 19.05 -8.41
N LEU A 37 4.89 18.15 -7.74
CA LEU A 37 5.99 18.51 -6.85
C LEU A 37 7.14 19.15 -7.62
N ARG A 38 7.42 18.68 -8.85
CA ARG A 38 8.41 19.29 -9.74
C ARG A 38 8.04 20.74 -10.05
N ASP A 39 6.78 21.00 -10.40
CA ASP A 39 6.32 22.35 -10.77
C ASP A 39 6.28 23.31 -9.58
N LYS A 40 6.26 22.80 -8.34
CA LYS A 40 6.27 23.58 -7.09
C LYS A 40 7.58 23.46 -6.31
N PHE A 41 8.62 22.90 -6.92
CA PHE A 41 9.87 22.54 -6.23
C PHE A 41 10.54 23.74 -5.54
N GLU A 42 10.58 24.90 -6.22
CA GLU A 42 11.19 26.12 -5.68
C GLU A 42 10.56 26.54 -4.35
N ILE A 43 9.23 26.50 -4.25
CA ILE A 43 8.48 26.84 -3.03
C ILE A 43 8.85 25.89 -1.88
N PHE A 44 8.93 24.59 -2.15
CA PHE A 44 9.35 23.62 -1.15
C PHE A 44 10.82 23.77 -0.77
N SER A 45 11.68 24.19 -1.70
CA SER A 45 13.11 24.39 -1.46
C SER A 45 13.37 25.59 -0.54
N GLU A 46 12.66 26.70 -0.75
CA GLU A 46 12.78 27.90 0.09
C GLU A 46 12.37 27.66 1.55
N GLU A 47 11.40 26.76 1.78
CA GLU A 47 10.90 26.44 3.11
C GLU A 47 11.70 25.31 3.81
N GLY A 48 12.75 24.78 3.16
CA GLY A 48 13.58 23.69 3.70
C GLY A 48 13.03 22.28 3.46
N GLY A 49 11.93 22.15 2.72
CA GLY A 49 11.27 20.88 2.38
C GLY A 49 11.87 20.14 1.17
N SER A 50 12.98 20.59 0.60
CA SER A 50 13.61 20.00 -0.59
C SER A 50 13.93 18.51 -0.40
N HIS A 51 14.42 18.12 0.77
CA HIS A 51 14.74 16.73 1.12
C HIS A 51 13.51 15.80 1.05
N LEU A 52 12.33 16.29 1.41
CA LEU A 52 11.09 15.52 1.31
C LEU A 52 10.67 15.32 -0.15
N VAL A 53 10.83 16.35 -1.00
CA VAL A 53 10.52 16.23 -2.43
C VAL A 53 11.46 15.24 -3.12
N TYR A 54 12.76 15.31 -2.84
CA TYR A 54 13.72 14.32 -3.35
C TYR A 54 13.43 12.90 -2.83
N GLY A 55 13.09 12.78 -1.55
CA GLY A 55 12.64 11.52 -0.96
C GLY A 55 11.43 10.96 -1.69
N TYR A 56 10.45 11.81 -2.02
CA TYR A 56 9.26 11.39 -2.77
C TYR A 56 9.64 10.85 -4.16
N PHE A 57 10.46 11.58 -4.92
CA PHE A 57 10.92 11.12 -6.23
C PHE A 57 11.68 9.79 -6.16
N PHE A 58 12.54 9.64 -5.16
CA PHE A 58 13.28 8.40 -4.96
C PHE A 58 12.34 7.21 -4.69
N PHE A 59 11.40 7.36 -3.74
CA PHE A 59 10.47 6.28 -3.42
C PHE A 59 9.45 6.00 -4.53
N THR A 60 9.08 6.99 -5.35
CA THR A 60 8.30 6.73 -6.58
C THR A 60 9.10 5.94 -7.61
N ALA A 61 10.41 6.18 -7.76
CA ALA A 61 11.24 5.36 -8.62
C ALA A 61 11.35 3.91 -8.11
N VAL A 62 11.42 3.74 -6.78
CA VAL A 62 11.36 2.40 -6.16
C VAL A 62 10.00 1.74 -6.40
N SER A 63 8.89 2.47 -6.24
CA SER A 63 7.53 1.99 -6.55
C SER A 63 7.43 1.44 -7.98
N LEU A 64 8.01 2.11 -8.98
CA LEU A 64 8.05 1.60 -10.36
C LEU A 64 8.72 0.22 -10.49
N ILE A 65 9.84 0.00 -9.78
CA ILE A 65 10.54 -1.29 -9.78
C ILE A 65 9.66 -2.36 -9.12
N VAL A 66 9.03 -2.01 -8.00
CA VAL A 66 8.18 -2.94 -7.26
C VAL A 66 6.89 -3.28 -8.03
N TYR A 67 6.33 -2.31 -8.76
CA TYR A 67 5.22 -2.52 -9.69
C TYR A 67 5.57 -3.58 -10.75
N VAL A 68 6.76 -3.52 -11.34
CA VAL A 68 7.22 -4.55 -12.29
C VAL A 68 7.23 -5.93 -11.63
N PHE A 69 7.69 -6.05 -10.37
CA PHE A 69 7.64 -7.32 -9.66
C PHE A 69 6.22 -7.81 -9.38
N GLU A 70 5.27 -6.91 -9.08
CA GLU A 70 3.86 -7.25 -8.95
C GLU A 70 3.25 -7.68 -10.29
N MET A 71 3.60 -7.03 -11.40
CA MET A 71 3.13 -7.44 -12.73
C MET A 71 3.65 -8.83 -13.10
N ILE A 72 4.92 -9.12 -12.80
CA ILE A 72 5.49 -10.46 -13.01
C ILE A 72 4.75 -11.51 -12.16
N ASP A 73 4.41 -11.20 -10.91
CA ASP A 73 3.62 -12.08 -10.03
C ASP A 73 2.23 -12.37 -10.62
N ILE A 74 1.51 -11.33 -11.06
CA ILE A 74 0.18 -11.44 -11.68
C ILE A 74 0.25 -12.27 -12.97
N CYS A 75 1.18 -11.95 -13.88
CA CYS A 75 1.33 -12.66 -15.15
C CYS A 75 1.71 -14.13 -14.96
N LYS A 76 2.60 -14.45 -13.99
CA LYS A 76 2.93 -15.86 -13.68
C LYS A 76 1.73 -16.59 -13.11
N THR A 77 0.97 -15.94 -12.22
CA THR A 77 -0.25 -16.51 -11.63
C THR A 77 -1.31 -16.79 -12.70
N LEU A 78 -1.45 -15.92 -13.70
CA LEU A 78 -2.35 -16.13 -14.85
C LEU A 78 -1.87 -17.22 -15.82
N LYS A 79 -0.56 -17.32 -16.05
CA LYS A 79 -0.01 -18.27 -17.03
C LYS A 79 0.04 -19.71 -16.53
N TYR A 80 0.35 -19.90 -15.25
CA TYR A 80 0.64 -21.22 -14.69
C TYR A 80 -0.43 -21.72 -13.71
N ASP A 81 -1.47 -20.93 -13.42
CA ASP A 81 -2.47 -21.20 -12.37
C ASP A 81 -1.88 -21.52 -10.98
N GLU A 82 -0.59 -21.21 -10.78
CA GLU A 82 0.16 -21.45 -9.57
C GLU A 82 0.75 -20.13 -9.08
N GLU A 83 0.35 -19.74 -7.87
CA GLU A 83 0.95 -18.60 -7.16
C GLU A 83 2.10 -19.11 -6.29
N ASN A 84 3.33 -18.69 -6.60
CA ASN A 84 4.45 -18.99 -5.72
C ASN A 84 4.31 -18.15 -4.43
N LEU A 85 3.83 -18.80 -3.37
CA LEU A 85 3.55 -18.16 -2.07
C LEU A 85 4.76 -17.40 -1.52
N PHE A 86 5.98 -17.89 -1.73
CA PHE A 86 7.17 -17.20 -1.25
C PHE A 86 7.39 -15.88 -1.99
N TYR A 87 7.34 -15.93 -3.33
CA TYR A 87 7.51 -14.74 -4.17
C TYR A 87 6.40 -13.71 -3.95
N ALA A 88 5.13 -14.16 -3.92
CA ALA A 88 3.98 -13.29 -3.67
C ALA A 88 4.06 -12.57 -2.31
N ARG A 89 4.56 -13.26 -1.28
CA ARG A 89 4.79 -12.66 0.05
C ARG A 89 5.96 -11.69 0.07
N LEU A 90 7.06 -12.04 -0.61
CA LEU A 90 8.24 -11.17 -0.71
C LEU A 90 7.89 -9.85 -1.40
N VAL A 91 7.24 -9.93 -2.56
CA VAL A 91 6.81 -8.75 -3.33
C VAL A 91 5.88 -7.87 -2.48
N LYS A 92 4.89 -8.45 -1.80
CA LYS A 92 3.97 -7.67 -0.95
C LYS A 92 4.65 -7.04 0.26
N SER A 93 5.62 -7.72 0.86
CA SER A 93 6.40 -7.14 1.97
C SER A 93 7.31 -6.01 1.48
N LEU A 94 7.88 -6.15 0.27
CA LEU A 94 8.70 -5.13 -0.37
C LEU A 94 7.87 -3.88 -0.72
N ILE A 95 6.71 -4.04 -1.35
CA ILE A 95 5.72 -2.96 -1.60
C ILE A 95 5.48 -2.18 -0.31
N LEU A 96 5.18 -2.91 0.76
CA LEU A 96 4.79 -2.27 2.00
C LEU A 96 5.91 -1.42 2.61
N VAL A 97 7.13 -1.96 2.66
CA VAL A 97 8.27 -1.28 3.31
C VAL A 97 8.86 -0.20 2.42
N CYS A 98 8.91 -0.42 1.11
CA CYS A 98 9.61 0.46 0.17
C CYS A 98 8.71 1.54 -0.43
N GLU A 99 7.39 1.40 -0.39
CA GLU A 99 6.47 2.30 -1.09
C GLU A 99 5.34 2.77 -0.17
N GLU A 100 4.58 1.84 0.40
CA GLU A 100 3.33 2.16 1.10
C GLU A 100 3.53 2.82 2.47
N VAL A 101 4.69 2.66 3.11
CA VAL A 101 5.02 3.40 4.33
C VAL A 101 5.75 4.71 4.03
N PRO A 102 6.81 4.74 3.19
CA PRO A 102 7.57 5.95 2.96
C PRO A 102 6.79 7.04 2.21
N LEU A 103 6.04 6.70 1.16
CA LEU A 103 5.35 7.71 0.36
C LEU A 103 4.26 8.45 1.14
N PRO A 104 3.33 7.78 1.86
CA PRO A 104 2.37 8.48 2.70
C PRO A 104 3.00 9.27 3.84
N LEU A 105 4.11 8.78 4.41
CA LEU A 105 4.85 9.52 5.45
C LEU A 105 5.39 10.84 4.91
N ILE A 106 6.05 10.79 3.75
CA ILE A 106 6.60 11.98 3.09
C ILE A 106 5.47 12.92 2.69
N LEU A 107 4.38 12.40 2.12
CA LEU A 107 3.22 13.19 1.74
C LEU A 107 2.60 13.94 2.93
N TYR A 108 2.46 13.25 4.06
CA TYR A 108 1.93 13.84 5.29
C TYR A 108 2.78 15.01 5.79
N ASN A 109 4.10 14.88 5.72
CA ASN A 109 5.04 15.93 6.11
C ASN A 109 5.09 17.07 5.08
N LEU A 110 5.00 16.77 3.78
CA LEU A 110 4.92 17.78 2.72
C LEU A 110 3.71 18.71 2.87
N MET A 111 2.64 18.24 3.52
CA MET A 111 1.46 19.06 3.81
C MET A 111 1.66 20.16 4.85
N ASP A 112 2.74 20.13 5.63
CA ASP A 112 3.05 21.23 6.56
C ASP A 112 3.68 22.45 5.87
N TYR A 113 4.10 22.28 4.62
CA TYR A 113 4.70 23.33 3.81
C TYR A 113 3.61 24.07 3.00
N ARG A 114 3.86 25.32 2.64
CA ARG A 114 2.91 26.16 1.90
C ARG A 114 2.58 25.57 0.52
N GLY A 115 3.58 24.95 -0.12
CA GLY A 115 3.37 24.17 -1.33
C GLY A 115 2.36 23.03 -1.14
N GLY A 116 2.40 22.37 0.03
CA GLY A 116 1.48 21.29 0.39
C GLY A 116 0.04 21.75 0.61
N ILE A 117 -0.18 22.96 1.14
CA ILE A 117 -1.52 23.54 1.32
C ILE A 117 -2.23 23.68 -0.03
N THR A 118 -1.52 24.15 -1.06
CA THR A 118 -2.10 24.30 -2.41
C THR A 118 -2.43 22.96 -3.07
N LEU A 119 -1.74 21.89 -2.65
CA LEU A 119 -1.87 20.53 -3.18
C LEU A 119 -2.72 19.63 -2.29
N ALA A 120 -3.33 20.16 -1.23
CA ALA A 120 -4.07 19.38 -0.23
C ALA A 120 -5.15 18.50 -0.86
N HIS A 121 -5.86 18.98 -1.89
CA HIS A 121 -6.85 18.18 -2.60
C HIS A 121 -6.22 16.97 -3.32
N SER A 122 -5.14 17.19 -4.08
CA SER A 122 -4.43 16.13 -4.81
C SER A 122 -3.82 15.11 -3.84
N PHE A 123 -3.22 15.57 -2.74
CA PHE A 123 -2.63 14.69 -1.72
C PHE A 123 -3.71 13.88 -0.97
N GLY A 124 -4.87 14.49 -0.70
CA GLY A 124 -6.03 13.80 -0.13
C GLY A 124 -6.58 12.71 -1.07
N LEU A 125 -6.68 12.99 -2.37
CA LEU A 125 -7.12 12.02 -3.37
C LEU A 125 -6.12 10.86 -3.51
N LEU A 126 -4.82 11.14 -3.60
CA LEU A 126 -3.79 10.10 -3.62
C LEU A 126 -3.89 9.20 -2.38
N SER A 127 -4.04 9.80 -1.20
CA SER A 127 -4.17 9.04 0.04
C SER A 127 -5.43 8.16 0.07
N MET A 128 -6.52 8.56 -0.59
CA MET A 128 -7.69 7.70 -0.79
C MET A 128 -7.38 6.51 -1.69
N ILE A 129 -6.67 6.72 -2.81
CA ILE A 129 -6.25 5.64 -3.70
C ILE A 129 -5.38 4.64 -2.92
N LYS A 130 -4.41 5.14 -2.14
CA LYS A 130 -3.55 4.29 -1.30
C LYS A 130 -4.32 3.53 -0.22
N ILE A 131 -5.38 4.09 0.35
CA ILE A 131 -6.25 3.33 1.28
C ILE A 131 -6.91 2.16 0.56
N VAL A 132 -7.38 2.36 -0.68
CA VAL A 132 -8.01 1.29 -1.47
C VAL A 132 -6.99 0.20 -1.82
N THR A 133 -5.79 0.57 -2.24
CA THR A 133 -4.70 -0.38 -2.58
C THR A 133 -4.27 -1.18 -1.34
N LEU A 134 -4.07 -0.51 -0.21
CA LEU A 134 -3.73 -1.11 1.08
C LEU A 134 -4.84 -2.03 1.61
N ALA A 135 -6.11 -1.65 1.48
CA ALA A 135 -7.23 -2.50 1.87
C ALA A 135 -7.27 -3.78 1.03
N TRP A 136 -7.00 -3.69 -0.27
CA TRP A 136 -6.90 -4.86 -1.14
C TRP A 136 -5.71 -5.76 -0.77
N GLY A 137 -4.55 -5.14 -0.47
CA GLY A 137 -3.37 -5.84 0.05
C GLY A 137 -3.66 -6.59 1.36
N PHE A 138 -4.45 -5.99 2.24
CA PHE A 138 -4.87 -6.59 3.51
C PHE A 138 -5.71 -7.86 3.32
N ILE A 139 -6.68 -7.84 2.39
CA ILE A 139 -7.47 -9.05 2.04
C ILE A 139 -6.54 -10.16 1.54
N LYS A 140 -5.54 -9.82 0.71
CA LYS A 140 -4.54 -10.79 0.23
C LYS A 140 -3.70 -11.35 1.37
N PHE A 141 -3.26 -10.52 2.32
CA PHE A 141 -2.50 -10.97 3.50
C PHE A 141 -3.31 -11.94 4.37
N ILE A 142 -4.61 -11.68 4.58
CA ILE A 142 -5.51 -12.62 5.28
C ILE A 142 -5.58 -13.95 4.51
N LYS A 143 -5.81 -13.92 3.19
CA LYS A 143 -5.88 -15.12 2.34
C LYS A 143 -4.58 -15.93 2.37
N MET A 144 -3.43 -15.26 2.34
CA MET A 144 -2.11 -15.89 2.39
C MET A 144 -1.71 -16.39 3.80
N ARG A 145 -2.60 -16.24 4.80
CA ARG A 145 -2.35 -16.53 6.22
C ARG A 145 -1.12 -15.80 6.76
N PHE A 146 -0.94 -14.55 6.31
CA PHE A 146 0.12 -13.66 6.77
C PHE A 146 -0.32 -12.82 7.99
N PHE A 147 -1.62 -12.86 8.31
CA PHE A 147 -2.21 -12.15 9.44
C PHE A 147 -2.03 -12.95 10.73
N TRP A 148 -1.18 -12.45 11.62
CA TRP A 148 -0.75 -13.13 12.87
C TRP A 148 -1.91 -13.76 13.68
N PRO A 149 -3.04 -13.07 13.93
CA PRO A 149 -4.16 -13.64 14.69
C PRO A 149 -4.92 -14.75 13.94
N CYS A 150 -4.83 -14.79 12.61
CA CYS A 150 -5.60 -15.73 11.76
C CYS A 150 -4.80 -16.99 11.38
N LEU A 151 -3.50 -17.04 11.67
CA LEU A 151 -2.64 -18.20 11.45
C LEU A 151 -3.02 -19.49 12.21
N PRO A 152 -3.57 -19.46 13.44
CA PRO A 152 -3.71 -20.69 14.23
C PRO A 152 -5.04 -21.43 14.06
N LEU A 153 -6.00 -20.93 13.29
CA LEU A 153 -7.30 -21.61 13.16
C LEU A 153 -7.24 -22.72 12.12
N ASN A 154 -6.46 -23.76 12.41
CA ASN A 154 -6.61 -25.03 11.71
C ASN A 154 -7.69 -25.85 12.45
N PRO A 155 -8.86 -26.11 11.84
CA PRO A 155 -9.92 -26.90 12.47
C PRO A 155 -9.50 -28.35 12.73
N LYS A 156 -8.36 -28.80 12.19
CA LYS A 156 -7.78 -30.14 12.43
C LYS A 156 -6.92 -30.26 13.70
N HIS A 157 -6.67 -29.17 14.41
CA HIS A 157 -5.82 -29.18 15.60
C HIS A 157 -6.61 -28.75 16.83
N GLU A 158 -6.28 -29.33 17.99
CA GLU A 158 -6.84 -28.92 19.27
C GLU A 158 -6.52 -27.46 19.58
N THR A 159 -7.44 -26.79 20.28
CA THR A 159 -7.34 -25.36 20.64
C THR A 159 -6.04 -25.04 21.36
N ARG A 160 -5.54 -25.95 22.21
CA ARG A 160 -4.29 -25.80 22.96
C ARG A 160 -3.05 -25.83 22.05
N GLU A 161 -3.04 -26.70 21.05
CA GLU A 161 -1.95 -26.80 20.07
C GLU A 161 -1.95 -25.59 19.13
N ASN A 162 -3.15 -25.11 18.75
CA ASN A 162 -3.31 -23.87 18.00
C ASN A 162 -2.80 -22.65 18.80
N VAL A 163 -3.12 -22.55 20.09
CA VAL A 163 -2.60 -21.50 20.99
C VAL A 163 -1.07 -21.60 21.11
N ARG A 164 -0.52 -22.78 21.37
CA ARG A 164 0.94 -22.99 21.44
C ARG A 164 1.63 -22.53 20.15
N ARG A 165 1.11 -22.94 18.99
CA ARG A 165 1.65 -22.53 17.69
C ARG A 165 1.50 -21.04 17.43
N CYS A 166 0.46 -20.40 17.98
CA CYS A 166 0.30 -18.95 17.91
C CYS A 166 1.49 -18.23 18.57
N PHE A 167 1.96 -18.74 19.71
CA PHE A 167 3.03 -18.12 20.51
C PHE A 167 4.44 -18.68 20.30
N THR A 168 4.62 -19.72 19.47
CA THR A 168 5.97 -20.12 19.04
C THR A 168 6.53 -19.10 18.07
N LEU A 169 7.46 -18.25 18.52
CA LEU A 169 8.14 -17.25 17.70
C LEU A 169 9.15 -17.93 16.76
N THR A 170 8.76 -18.12 15.50
CA THR A 170 9.68 -18.46 14.42
C THR A 170 10.10 -17.20 13.67
N GLN A 171 11.22 -17.23 12.94
CA GLN A 171 11.67 -16.09 12.12
C GLN A 171 10.58 -15.62 11.14
N TYR A 172 9.89 -16.57 10.48
CA TYR A 172 8.74 -16.30 9.62
C TYR A 172 7.64 -15.50 10.33
N ARG A 173 7.37 -15.86 11.58
CA ARG A 173 6.36 -15.27 12.45
C ARG A 173 6.74 -13.84 12.87
N ILE A 174 8.00 -13.63 13.25
CA ILE A 174 8.53 -12.30 13.55
C ILE A 174 8.40 -11.38 12.32
N SER A 175 8.80 -11.85 11.13
CA SER A 175 8.65 -11.08 9.88
C SER A 175 7.20 -10.72 9.58
N MET A 176 6.24 -11.63 9.81
CA MET A 176 4.82 -11.32 9.64
C MET A 176 4.31 -10.25 10.59
N VAL A 177 4.74 -10.26 11.87
CA VAL A 177 4.37 -9.21 12.83
C VAL A 177 4.88 -7.86 12.35
N ILE A 178 6.14 -7.79 11.95
CA ILE A 178 6.77 -6.56 11.44
C ILE A 178 6.01 -6.02 10.23
N VAL A 179 5.73 -6.88 9.24
CA VAL A 179 4.97 -6.48 8.04
C VAL A 179 3.56 -6.01 8.42
N ASN A 180 2.84 -6.70 9.30
CA ASN A 180 1.51 -6.27 9.73
C ASN A 180 1.55 -4.91 10.46
N ILE A 181 2.58 -4.64 11.26
CA ILE A 181 2.79 -3.33 11.90
C ILE A 181 2.98 -2.25 10.83
N PHE A 182 3.85 -2.47 9.83
CA PHE A 182 4.02 -1.53 8.72
C PHE A 182 2.72 -1.30 7.96
N HIS A 183 1.86 -2.30 7.82
CA HIS A 183 0.59 -2.19 7.11
C HIS A 183 -0.39 -1.28 7.86
N VAL A 184 -0.44 -1.44 9.19
CA VAL A 184 -1.24 -0.57 10.05
C VAL A 184 -0.69 0.86 10.06
N ILE A 185 0.64 1.02 10.08
CA ILE A 185 1.30 2.34 10.00
C ILE A 185 0.94 3.03 8.67
N ALA A 186 1.11 2.34 7.54
CA ALA A 186 0.77 2.87 6.21
C ALA A 186 -0.68 3.34 6.15
N LEU A 187 -1.62 2.49 6.59
CA LEU A 187 -3.05 2.83 6.62
C LEU A 187 -3.34 4.05 7.51
N THR A 188 -2.70 4.11 8.68
CA THR A 188 -2.86 5.22 9.62
C THR A 188 -2.36 6.53 9.02
N LEU A 189 -1.18 6.51 8.37
CA LEU A 189 -0.61 7.68 7.70
C LEU A 189 -1.53 8.19 6.58
N CYS A 190 -2.06 7.30 5.74
CA CYS A 190 -3.00 7.69 4.69
C CYS A 190 -4.27 8.34 5.28
N ILE A 191 -4.83 7.78 6.36
CA ILE A 191 -6.01 8.37 7.04
C ILE A 191 -5.69 9.75 7.61
N LEU A 192 -4.53 9.93 8.24
CA LEU A 192 -4.10 11.23 8.76
C LEU A 192 -3.91 12.26 7.66
N CYS A 193 -3.30 11.86 6.54
CA CYS A 193 -3.11 12.70 5.36
C CYS A 193 -4.45 13.20 4.81
N VAL A 194 -5.45 12.31 4.70
CA VAL A 194 -6.82 12.67 4.28
C VAL A 194 -7.47 13.65 5.24
N LYS A 195 -7.39 13.40 6.54
CA LYS A 195 -8.00 14.27 7.56
C LYS A 195 -7.40 15.67 7.49
N LYS A 196 -6.08 15.76 7.40
CA LYS A 196 -5.36 17.02 7.32
C LYS A 196 -5.68 17.75 6.00
N ALA A 197 -5.79 17.04 4.88
CA ALA A 197 -6.19 17.61 3.60
C ALA A 197 -7.60 18.23 3.64
N ARG A 198 -8.55 17.54 4.27
CA ARG A 198 -9.91 18.05 4.48
C ARG A 198 -9.94 19.25 5.42
N GLY A 199 -9.15 19.23 6.50
CA GLY A 199 -9.03 20.37 7.43
C GLY A 199 -8.55 21.64 6.74
N ILE A 200 -7.55 21.52 5.87
CA ILE A 200 -7.05 22.64 5.05
C ILE A 200 -8.15 23.20 4.13
N GLN A 201 -8.95 22.33 3.50
CA GLN A 201 -10.07 22.74 2.64
C GLN A 201 -11.14 23.52 3.41
N THR A 202 -11.50 23.06 4.61
CA THR A 202 -12.51 23.74 5.45
C THR A 202 -12.08 25.13 5.91
N LEU A 203 -10.78 25.33 6.18
CA LEU A 203 -10.22 26.63 6.53
C LEU A 203 -10.17 27.57 5.32
N GLY A 204 -9.87 27.05 4.13
CA GLY A 204 -9.87 27.83 2.88
C GLY A 204 -11.27 28.31 2.46
N SER A 205 -12.33 27.55 2.75
CA SER A 205 -13.72 27.93 2.46
C SER A 205 -14.35 28.90 3.46
N GLY A 206 -13.74 29.10 4.63
CA GLY A 206 -14.24 30.02 5.67
C GLY A 206 -13.76 31.47 5.55
N GLY A 207 -12.90 31.78 4.57
CA GLY A 207 -12.29 33.10 4.34
C GLY A 207 -13.00 34.00 3.34
N THR A 208 -14.18 33.61 2.86
CA THR A 208 -15.04 34.45 2.01
C THR A 208 -16.36 34.70 2.72
N ASN A 209 -16.36 35.65 3.66
CA ASN A 209 -17.55 36.38 4.14
C ASN A 209 -17.14 37.81 4.44
#